data_AF-A0A931XGB3-F1
#
_entry.id   AF-A0A931XGB3-F1
#
_cell.length_a   1.000
_cell.length_b   1.000
_cell.length_c   1.000
_cell.angle_alpha   90.00
_cell.angle_beta   90.00
_cell.angle_gamma   90.00
#
_symmetry.space_group_name_H-M   'P 1'
#
loop_
_entity.id
_entity.type
_entity.pdbx_description
1 polymer ?
#
loop_
_entity_poly.entity_id
_entity_poly.type
_entity_poly.pdbx_seq_one_letter_code
_entity_poly.pdbx_strand_id
1 'polypeptide(L)'
;MNLQKNIEALNIELDHFISLLNKTLPRYSMLVKKNDLNEMELQELGEMEYHLIEINAKINDLKHKLQHDLFGLSIDTYYKLKQKAQKGDTSAQEKMDKMKEAYLKSFKDNSIFNWN
;
A
#
# COMPACT_ATOMS: atom_id res chain seq x y z
N MET A 1 -6.00 -17.96 5.69
CA MET A 1 -6.03 -16.48 5.81
C MET A 1 -7.03 -15.95 4.79
N ASN A 2 -8.05 -15.18 5.19
CA ASN A 2 -9.09 -14.71 4.27
C ASN A 2 -8.70 -13.31 3.75
N LEU A 3 -8.08 -13.27 2.56
CA LEU A 3 -7.62 -12.04 1.92
C LEU A 3 -8.71 -10.96 1.85
N GLN A 4 -9.96 -11.36 1.65
CA GLN A 4 -11.09 -10.44 1.55
C GLN A 4 -11.34 -9.71 2.87
N LYS A 5 -11.21 -10.42 4.01
CA LYS A 5 -11.26 -9.81 5.35
C LYS A 5 -10.06 -8.90 5.62
N ASN A 6 -8.87 -9.27 5.15
CA ASN A 6 -7.69 -8.42 5.28
C ASN A 6 -7.85 -7.12 4.47
N ILE A 7 -8.31 -7.21 3.22
CA ILE A 7 -8.59 -6.04 2.38
C ILE A 7 -9.64 -5.13 3.01
N GLU A 8 -10.71 -5.70 3.56
CA GLU A 8 -11.77 -4.92 4.21
C GLU A 8 -11.25 -4.18 5.45
N ALA A 9 -10.46 -4.84 6.30
CA ALA A 9 -9.80 -4.20 7.44
C ALA A 9 -8.84 -3.08 7.01
N LEU A 10 -8.04 -3.31 5.96
CA LEU A 10 -7.13 -2.32 5.40
C LEU A 10 -7.88 -1.09 4.86
N ASN A 11 -9.02 -1.29 4.19
CA ASN A 11 -9.83 -0.21 3.67
C ASN A 11 -10.39 0.67 4.80
N ILE A 12 -10.89 0.06 5.88
CA ILE A 12 -11.36 0.80 7.06
C ILE A 12 -10.24 1.65 7.66
N GLU A 13 -9.02 1.11 7.74
CA GLU A 13 -7.87 1.82 8.29
C GLU A 13 -7.43 2.98 7.37
N LEU A 14 -7.44 2.78 6.05
CA LEU A 14 -7.18 3.84 5.06
C LEU A 14 -8.23 4.95 5.12
N ASP A 15 -9.51 4.61 5.22
CA ASP A 15 -10.60 5.59 5.35
C ASP A 15 -10.45 6.43 6.63
N HIS A 16 -10.01 5.79 7.71
CA HIS A 16 -9.67 6.49 8.95
C HIS A 16 -8.51 7.48 8.76
N PHE A 17 -7.43 7.10 8.07
CA PHE A 17 -6.33 8.01 7.75
C PHE A 17 -6.77 9.16 6.84
N ILE A 18 -7.59 8.90 5.82
CA ILE A 18 -8.14 9.95 4.95
C ILE A 18 -8.94 10.96 5.79
N SER A 19 -9.76 10.49 6.73
CA SER A 19 -10.51 11.35 7.65
C SER A 19 -9.61 12.22 8.53
N LEU A 20 -8.53 11.65 9.08
CA LEU A 20 -7.55 12.39 9.88
C LEU A 20 -6.79 13.43 9.05
N LEU A 21 -6.34 13.07 7.84
CA LEU A 21 -5.64 13.97 6.93
C LEU A 21 -6.55 15.14 6.50
N ASN A 22 -7.81 14.85 6.17
CA ASN A 22 -8.78 15.90 5.80
C ASN A 22 -9.02 16.93 6.91
N LYS A 23 -8.89 16.53 8.18
CA LYS A 23 -8.99 17.44 9.33
C LYS A 23 -7.68 18.21 9.59
N THR A 24 -6.54 17.56 9.40
CA THR A 24 -5.23 18.07 9.83
C THR A 24 -4.57 18.94 8.75
N LEU A 25 -4.63 18.53 7.48
CA LEU A 25 -3.95 19.20 6.37
C LEU A 25 -4.38 20.67 6.16
N PRO A 26 -5.66 21.07 6.30
CA PRO A 26 -6.05 22.46 6.13
C PRO A 26 -5.38 23.39 7.15
N ARG A 27 -5.35 22.98 8.43
CA ARG A 27 -4.73 23.76 9.51
C ARG A 27 -3.22 23.80 9.36
N TYR A 28 -2.61 22.65 9.06
CA TYR A 28 -1.18 22.56 8.75
C TYR A 28 -0.79 23.49 7.59
N SER A 29 -1.51 23.45 6.48
CA SER A 29 -1.26 24.31 5.30
C SER A 29 -1.41 25.80 5.62
N MET A 30 -2.36 26.16 6.49
CA MET A 30 -2.52 27.54 6.96
C MET A 30 -1.32 27.99 7.80
N LEU A 31 -0.87 27.16 8.76
CA LEU A 31 0.25 27.48 9.65
C LEU A 31 1.57 27.58 8.88
N VAL A 32 1.84 26.64 7.96
CA VAL A 32 3.05 26.66 7.11
C VAL A 32 3.17 27.91 6.25
N LYS A 33 2.04 28.47 5.81
CA LYS A 33 2.00 29.68 4.95
C LYS A 33 2.05 30.98 5.75
N LYS A 34 1.97 30.92 7.08
CA LYS A 34 1.96 32.12 7.92
C LYS A 34 3.40 32.60 8.12
N ASN A 35 3.65 33.88 7.84
CA ASN A 35 5.00 34.47 7.96
C ASN A 35 5.44 34.66 9.42
N ASP A 36 4.50 34.97 10.32
CA ASP A 36 4.75 35.22 11.74
C ASP A 36 3.92 34.25 12.60
N LEU A 37 4.55 33.15 13.00
CA LEU A 37 3.99 32.19 13.94
C LEU A 37 4.31 32.62 15.37
N ASN A 38 3.32 32.56 16.27
CA ASN A 38 3.59 32.68 17.70
C ASN A 38 4.12 31.35 18.27
N GLU A 39 4.65 31.36 19.49
CA GLU A 39 5.25 30.18 20.12
C GLU A 39 4.28 29.00 20.23
N MET A 40 3.00 29.24 20.52
CA MET A 40 1.98 28.20 20.56
C MET A 40 1.68 27.62 19.18
N GLU A 41 1.61 28.46 18.14
CA GLU A 41 1.39 28.03 16.75
C GLU A 41 2.60 27.27 16.19
N LEU A 42 3.81 27.64 16.59
CA LEU A 42 5.03 26.91 16.23
C LEU A 42 5.06 25.52 16.88
N GLN A 43 4.67 25.44 18.15
CA GLN A 43 4.53 24.15 18.83
C GLN A 43 3.44 23.29 18.18
N GLU A 44 2.27 23.87 17.89
CA GLU A 44 1.17 23.20 17.19
C GLU A 44 1.63 22.67 15.82
N LEU A 45 2.40 23.45 15.06
CA LEU A 45 2.94 23.05 13.77
C LEU A 45 3.88 21.84 13.91
N GLY A 46 4.80 21.84 14.89
CA GLY A 46 5.70 20.72 15.14
C GLY A 46 4.97 19.43 15.56
N GLU A 47 3.93 19.57 16.40
CA GLU A 47 3.07 18.44 16.77
C GLU A 47 2.31 17.88 15.55
N MET A 48 1.81 18.75 14.66
CA MET A 48 1.18 18.33 13.40
C MET A 48 2.16 17.62 12.47
N GLU A 49 3.39 18.13 12.32
CA GLU A 49 4.41 17.47 11.49
C GLU A 49 4.73 16.07 11.99
N TYR A 50 4.96 15.93 13.30
CA TYR A 50 5.21 14.63 13.91
C TYR A 50 4.05 13.66 13.64
N HIS A 51 2.81 14.12 13.82
CA HIS A 51 1.63 13.30 13.57
C HIS A 51 1.49 12.89 12.09
N LEU A 52 1.77 13.80 11.16
CA LEU A 52 1.74 13.50 9.71
C LEU A 52 2.81 12.49 9.31
N ILE A 53 4.01 12.57 9.89
CA ILE A 53 5.08 11.58 9.69
C ILE A 53 4.64 10.20 10.18
N GLU A 54 4.02 10.13 11.36
CA GLU A 54 3.51 8.88 11.92
C GLU A 54 2.42 8.26 11.03
N ILE A 55 1.47 9.06 10.54
CA ILE A 55 0.44 8.60 9.60
C ILE A 55 1.08 8.06 8.32
N ASN A 56 2.07 8.77 7.77
CA ASN A 56 2.75 8.33 6.54
C ASN A 56 3.48 6.98 6.74
N ALA A 57 4.14 6.78 7.88
CA ALA A 57 4.76 5.49 8.23
C ALA A 57 3.72 4.36 8.28
N LYS A 58 2.58 4.58 8.95
CA LYS A 58 1.49 3.60 9.04
C LYS A 58 0.91 3.26 7.67
N ILE A 59 0.69 4.26 6.81
CA ILE A 59 0.22 4.04 5.42
C ILE A 59 1.22 3.17 4.66
N ASN A 60 2.52 3.43 4.81
CA ASN A 60 3.54 2.64 4.13
C ASN A 60 3.56 1.19 4.62
N ASP A 61 3.42 0.97 5.92
CA ASP A 61 3.32 -0.38 6.49
C ASP A 61 2.09 -1.15 5.97
N LEU A 62 0.94 -0.49 5.86
CA LEU A 62 -0.27 -1.09 5.28
C LEU A 62 -0.06 -1.45 3.80
N LYS A 63 0.58 -0.57 3.04
CA LYS A 63 0.93 -0.82 1.65
C LYS A 63 1.83 -2.06 1.53
N HIS A 64 2.84 -2.19 2.38
CA HIS A 64 3.72 -3.36 2.39
C HIS A 64 2.97 -4.65 2.75
N LYS A 65 2.09 -4.62 3.75
CA LYS A 65 1.24 -5.78 4.10
C LYS A 65 0.34 -6.20 2.93
N LEU A 66 -0.31 -5.25 2.28
CA LEU A 66 -1.16 -5.52 1.12
C LEU A 66 -0.35 -6.12 -0.04
N GLN A 67 0.81 -5.55 -0.34
CA GLN A 67 1.71 -6.06 -1.38
C GLN A 67 2.17 -7.49 -1.07
N HIS A 68 2.53 -7.78 0.18
CA HIS A 68 2.93 -9.12 0.62
C HIS A 68 1.79 -10.13 0.46
N ASP A 69 0.58 -9.79 0.92
CA ASP A 69 -0.61 -10.64 0.80
C ASP A 69 -0.98 -10.92 -0.67
N LEU A 70 -0.95 -9.87 -1.51
CA LEU A 70 -1.19 -9.99 -2.95
C LEU A 70 -0.12 -10.86 -3.62
N PHE A 71 1.15 -10.69 -3.24
CA PHE A 71 2.23 -11.52 -3.76
C PHE A 71 2.02 -13.00 -3.39
N GLY A 72 1.71 -13.30 -2.12
CA GLY A 72 1.40 -14.65 -1.68
C GLY A 72 0.26 -15.31 -2.46
N LEU A 73 -0.86 -14.58 -2.66
CA LEU A 73 -1.98 -15.07 -3.48
C LEU A 73 -1.57 -15.32 -4.93
N SER A 74 -0.77 -14.42 -5.48
CA SER A 74 -0.35 -14.49 -6.88
C SER A 74 0.50 -15.76 -7.13
N ILE A 75 1.38 -16.12 -6.19
CA ILE A 75 2.18 -17.35 -6.24
C ILE A 75 1.31 -18.60 -6.11
N ASP A 76 0.36 -18.61 -5.16
CA ASP A 76 -0.59 -19.72 -5.02
C ASP A 76 -1.41 -19.93 -6.32
N THR A 77 -1.85 -18.83 -6.94
CA THR A 77 -2.57 -18.85 -8.21
C THR A 77 -1.70 -19.41 -9.33
N TYR A 78 -0.43 -19.00 -9.41
CA TYR A 78 0.53 -19.52 -10.38
C TYR A 78 0.70 -21.03 -10.23
N TYR A 79 0.85 -21.56 -9.00
CA TYR A 79 0.97 -23.00 -8.78
C TYR A 79 -0.30 -23.76 -9.17
N LYS A 80 -1.49 -23.21 -8.89
CA LYS A 80 -2.76 -23.80 -9.33
C LYS A 80 -2.88 -23.84 -10.86
N LEU A 81 -2.46 -22.79 -11.55
CA LEU A 81 -2.42 -22.75 -13.01
C LEU A 81 -1.42 -23.77 -13.57
N LYS A 82 -0.24 -23.88 -12.97
CA LYS A 82 0.78 -24.88 -13.35
C LYS A 82 0.24 -26.32 -13.27
N GLN A 83 -0.48 -26.66 -12.21
CA GLN A 83 -1.10 -27.99 -12.07
C GLN A 83 -2.17 -28.25 -13.13
N LYS A 84 -2.96 -27.23 -13.52
CA LYS A 84 -3.97 -27.36 -14.58
C LYS A 84 -3.33 -27.48 -15.96
N ALA A 85 -2.29 -26.70 -16.24
CA ALA A 85 -1.53 -26.77 -17.48
C ALA A 85 -0.87 -28.15 -17.65
N GLN A 86 -0.33 -28.74 -16.58
CA GLN A 86 0.20 -30.11 -16.57
C GLN A 86 -0.85 -31.18 -16.92
N LYS A 87 -2.14 -30.89 -16.68
CA LYS A 87 -3.27 -31.76 -17.05
C LYS A 87 -3.78 -31.52 -18.47
N GLY A 88 -3.12 -30.66 -19.26
CA GLY A 88 -3.46 -30.36 -20.65
C GLY A 88 -4.39 -29.17 -20.86
N ASP A 89 -4.63 -28.33 -19.84
CA ASP A 89 -5.43 -27.11 -19.98
C ASP A 89 -4.61 -25.99 -20.64
N THR A 90 -4.84 -25.79 -21.94
CA THR A 90 -4.15 -24.77 -22.76
C THR A 90 -4.46 -23.35 -22.30
N SER A 91 -5.67 -23.09 -21.77
CA SER A 91 -6.03 -21.76 -21.24
C SER A 91 -5.28 -21.46 -19.94
N ALA A 92 -5.08 -22.48 -19.10
CA ALA A 92 -4.26 -22.33 -17.89
C ALA A 92 -2.79 -22.06 -18.22
N GLN A 93 -2.27 -22.66 -19.30
CA GLN A 93 -0.91 -22.44 -19.77
C GLN A 93 -0.69 -20.99 -20.24
N GLU A 94 -1.57 -20.46 -21.09
CA GLU A 94 -1.48 -19.06 -21.53
C GLU A 94 -1.55 -18.06 -20.37
N LYS A 95 -2.42 -18.32 -19.38
CA LYS A 95 -2.55 -17.47 -18.18
C LYS A 95 -1.29 -17.54 -17.31
N MET A 96 -0.69 -18.72 -17.18
CA MET A 96 0.55 -18.92 -16.44
C MET A 96 1.70 -18.15 -17.09
N ASP A 97 1.81 -18.19 -18.42
CA ASP A 97 2.87 -17.48 -19.16
C ASP A 97 2.72 -15.96 -19.03
N LYS A 98 1.49 -15.43 -19.13
CA LYS A 98 1.21 -14.00 -18.88
C LYS A 98 1.56 -13.58 -17.45
N MET A 99 1.26 -14.40 -16.44
CA MET A 99 1.66 -14.10 -15.07
C MET A 99 3.18 -14.10 -14.91
N LYS A 100 3.88 -15.04 -15.55
CA LYS A 100 5.35 -15.09 -15.54
C LYS A 100 5.97 -13.84 -16.17
N GLU A 101 5.45 -13.38 -17.31
CA GLU A 101 5.89 -12.14 -17.94
C GLU A 101 5.62 -10.91 -17.06
N ALA A 102 4.44 -10.83 -16.44
CA ALA A 102 4.08 -9.75 -15.53
C ALA A 102 5.05 -9.71 -14.33
N TYR A 103 5.36 -10.86 -13.71
CA TYR A 103 6.37 -10.91 -12.65
C TYR A 103 7.74 -10.47 -13.13
N LEU A 104 8.23 -11.00 -14.26
CA LEU A 104 9.54 -10.64 -14.79
C LEU A 104 9.65 -9.14 -15.08
N LYS A 105 8.59 -8.52 -15.58
CA LYS A 105 8.52 -7.08 -15.80
C LYS A 105 8.55 -6.32 -14.48
N SER A 106 7.72 -6.71 -13.52
CA SER A 106 7.65 -6.05 -12.23
C SER A 106 8.92 -6.23 -11.37
N PHE A 107 9.67 -7.33 -11.55
CA PHE A 107 11.02 -7.51 -11.00
C PHE A 107 12.05 -6.57 -11.64
N LYS A 108 12.00 -6.36 -12.96
CA LYS A 108 12.89 -5.42 -13.68
C LYS A 108 12.60 -3.96 -13.34
N ASP A 109 11.33 -3.63 -13.14
CA ASP A 109 10.87 -2.26 -12.83
C ASP A 109 11.04 -1.90 -11.34
N ASN A 110 11.66 -2.77 -10.53
CA ASN A 110 11.84 -2.60 -9.08
C ASN A 110 10.52 -2.31 -8.30
N SER A 111 9.37 -2.63 -8.90
CA SER A 111 8.05 -2.23 -8.40
C SER A 111 7.46 -3.20 -7.36
N ILE A 112 8.00 -4.42 -7.26
CA ILE A 112 7.58 -5.43 -6.28
C ILE A 112 8.41 -5.40 -5.00
N PHE A 113 9.62 -4.83 -5.03
CA PHE A 113 10.54 -4.86 -3.89
C PHE A 113 11.23 -3.51 -3.70
N ASN A 114 10.61 -2.64 -2.91
CA ASN A 114 11.39 -1.71 -2.09
C ASN A 114 11.58 -2.40 -0.73
N TRP A 115 12.65 -3.19 -0.62
CA TRP A 115 13.28 -3.48 0.67
C TRP A 115 14.25 -2.34 0.92
N ASN A 116 13.78 -1.27 1.55
CA ASN A 116 14.61 -0.29 2.26
C ASN A 116 13.75 0.43 3.28
#